data_AF-A0A8S9L6M9-F1
#
_entry.id   AF-A0A8S9L6M9-F1
#
_cell.length_a   1.000
_cell.length_b   1.000
_cell.length_c   1.000
_cell.angle_alpha   90.00
_cell.angle_beta   90.00
_cell.angle_gamma   90.00
#
_symmetry.space_group_name_H-M   'P 1'
#
loop_
_entity.id
_entity.type
_entity.pdbx_description
1 polymer ?
#
loop_
_entity_poly.entity_id
_entity_poly.type
_entity_poly.pdbx_seq_one_letter_code
_entity_poly.pdbx_strand_id
1 'polypeptide(L)' 'MKEKSLESQNSCFVFGGGTRLCPGKELGIVEISSFLHYFVTRYRWEEMGGDKLMVFPRVFAPKGFHLRISPY' A
#
# COMPACT_ATOMS: atom_id res chain seq x y z
N MET A 1 -20.14 -24.22 -15.74
CA MET A 1 -18.78 -24.26 -16.31
C MET A 1 -18.04 -23.06 -15.72
N LYS A 2 -17.15 -23.30 -14.74
CA LYS A 2 -16.56 -22.24 -13.91
C LYS A 2 -15.38 -21.63 -14.68
N GLU A 3 -15.41 -20.32 -14.89
CA GLU A 3 -14.34 -19.58 -15.57
C GLU A 3 -12.99 -19.86 -14.89
N LYS A 4 -11.99 -20.21 -15.70
CA LYS A 4 -10.60 -20.32 -15.28
C LYS A 4 -10.01 -18.90 -15.27
N SER A 5 -9.66 -18.36 -14.10
CA SER A 5 -8.66 -17.28 -14.07
C SER A 5 -7.28 -17.92 -13.86
N LEU A 6 -6.45 -17.76 -14.89
CA LEU A 6 -4.99 -17.91 -14.82
C LEU A 6 -4.47 -16.75 -13.98
N GLU A 7 -4.44 -16.92 -12.66
CA GLU A 7 -3.53 -16.14 -11.84
C GLU A 7 -2.57 -17.14 -11.19
N SER A 8 -1.31 -17.11 -11.62
CA SER A 8 -0.21 -17.52 -10.77
C SER A 8 -0.20 -16.58 -9.56
N GLN A 9 -1.12 -16.79 -8.62
CA GLN A 9 -1.21 -16.01 -7.40
C GLN A 9 -0.04 -16.43 -6.52
N ASN A 10 1.06 -15.69 -6.61
CA ASN A 10 1.99 -15.60 -5.49
C ASN A 10 1.13 -15.20 -4.29
N SER A 11 0.92 -16.14 -3.37
CA SER A 11 -0.05 -15.99 -2.28
C SER A 11 0.47 -14.97 -1.26
N CYS A 12 0.18 -13.70 -1.52
CA CYS A 12 0.58 -12.59 -0.70
C CYS A 12 -0.43 -12.41 0.44
N PHE A 13 -0.18 -13.04 1.59
CA PHE A 13 -1.06 -13.01 2.77
C PHE A 13 -0.94 -11.73 3.62
N VAL A 14 -0.83 -10.55 2.99
CA VAL A 14 -0.67 -9.25 3.70
C VAL A 14 -1.84 -8.96 4.65
N PHE A 15 -3.03 -9.44 4.29
CA PHE A 15 -4.25 -9.30 5.08
C PHE A 15 -4.61 -10.56 5.87
N GLY A 16 -3.69 -11.54 5.96
CA GLY A 16 -3.96 -12.85 6.54
C GLY A 16 -4.76 -13.78 5.61
N GLY A 17 -5.43 -14.77 6.19
CA GLY A 17 -6.21 -15.77 5.45
C GLY A 17 -7.09 -16.64 6.34
N GLY A 18 -7.98 -17.42 5.73
CA GLY A 18 -8.93 -18.28 6.43
C GLY A 18 -9.96 -17.48 7.24
N THR A 19 -10.33 -17.99 8.43
CA THR A 19 -11.32 -17.35 9.31
C THR A 19 -10.84 -16.04 9.95
N ARG A 20 -9.55 -15.72 9.83
CA ARG A 20 -8.92 -14.50 10.33
C ARG A 20 -8.44 -13.58 9.21
N LEU A 21 -9.04 -13.68 8.02
CA LEU A 21 -8.82 -12.68 6.97
C LEU A 21 -9.25 -11.31 7.49
N CYS A 22 -8.44 -10.27 7.24
CA CYS A 22 -8.75 -8.92 7.65
C CYS A 22 -10.12 -8.49 7.09
N PRO A 23 -11.11 -8.17 7.95
CA PRO A 23 -12.43 -7.76 7.47
C PRO A 23 -12.38 -6.42 6.71
N GLY A 24 -11.35 -5.62 6.95
CA GLY A 24 -11.10 -4.35 6.26
C GLY A 24 -10.30 -4.47 4.95
N LYS A 25 -10.02 -5.68 4.44
CA LYS A 25 -9.20 -5.88 3.22
C LYS A 25 -9.68 -5.02 2.06
N GLU A 26 -10.97 -5.15 1.69
CA GLU A 26 -11.51 -4.46 0.51
C GLU A 26 -11.54 -2.95 0.70
N LEU A 27 -11.88 -2.49 1.91
CA LEU A 27 -11.86 -1.07 2.25
C LEU A 27 -10.43 -0.50 2.15
N GLY A 28 -9.44 -1.15 2.77
CA GLY A 28 -8.05 -0.69 2.75
C GLY A 28 -7.46 -0.68 1.34
N ILE A 29 -7.83 -1.62 0.48
CA ILE A 29 -7.45 -1.61 -0.94
C ILE A 29 -8.02 -0.38 -1.64
N VAL A 30 -9.32 -0.08 -1.45
CA VAL A 30 -9.96 1.09 -2.05
C VAL A 30 -9.35 2.39 -1.55
N GLU A 31 -9.09 2.51 -0.24
CA GLU A 31 -8.48 3.69 0.36
C GLU A 31 -7.08 3.97 -0.22
N ILE A 32 -6.19 2.97 -0.23
CA ILE A 32 -4.82 3.11 -0.75
C ILE A 32 -4.85 3.37 -2.26
N SER A 33 -5.68 2.64 -3.01
CA SER A 33 -5.77 2.80 -4.46
C SER A 33 -6.30 4.18 -4.85
N SER A 34 -7.31 4.68 -4.14
CA SER A 34 -7.87 6.01 -4.38
C SER A 34 -6.86 7.09 -4.06
N PHE A 35 -6.17 6.98 -2.91
CA PHE A 35 -5.09 7.90 -2.56
C PHE A 35 -4.01 7.92 -3.64
N LEU A 36 -3.50 6.75 -4.04
CA LEU A 36 -2.47 6.65 -5.07
C LEU A 36 -2.94 7.22 -6.40
N HIS A 37 -4.15 6.90 -6.85
CA HIS A 37 -4.70 7.43 -8.11
C HIS A 37 -4.61 8.96 -8.14
N TYR A 38 -5.13 9.65 -7.13
CA TYR A 38 -5.07 11.11 -7.09
C TYR A 38 -3.67 11.64 -6.87
N PHE A 39 -2.88 10.99 -6.02
CA PHE A 39 -1.51 11.40 -5.71
C PHE A 39 -0.63 11.39 -6.95
N VAL A 40 -0.65 10.29 -7.72
CA VAL A 40 0.25 10.13 -8.88
C VAL A 40 -0.23 10.83 -10.15
N THR A 41 -1.52 11.12 -10.27
CA THR A 41 -2.06 11.82 -11.45
C THR A 41 -2.04 13.33 -11.31
N ARG A 42 -1.97 13.87 -10.09
CA ARG A 42 -2.08 15.31 -9.82
C ARG A 42 -0.82 15.94 -9.24
N TYR A 43 0.10 15.14 -8.71
CA TYR A 43 1.30 15.66 -8.06
C TYR A 43 2.57 14.95 -8.51
N ARG A 44 3.66 15.73 -8.56
CA ARG A 44 5.03 15.22 -8.54
C ARG A 44 5.51 15.18 -7.10
N TRP A 45 6.36 14.21 -6.77
CA TRP A 45 6.98 14.11 -5.45
C TRP A 45 8.46 13.76 -5.52
N GLU A 46 9.22 14.25 -4.55
CA GLU A 46 10.62 13.91 -4.31
C GLU A 46 10.81 13.55 -2.83
N GLU A 47 11.53 12.45 -2.57
CA GLU A 47 11.91 12.04 -1.21
C GLU A 47 13.03 12.95 -0.71
N MET A 48 12.83 13.57 0.47
CA MET A 48 13.73 14.58 1.01
C MET A 48 14.77 14.02 1.99
N GLY A 49 14.62 12.76 2.42
CA GLY A 49 15.54 12.13 3.37
C GLY A 49 15.65 10.65 3.08
N GLY A 50 16.86 10.08 3.20
CA GLY A 50 17.08 8.62 3.10
C GLY A 50 16.68 7.89 4.39
N ASP A 51 15.52 8.26 4.95
CA ASP A 51 15.06 7.76 6.24
C ASP A 51 14.72 6.27 6.12
N LYS A 52 15.39 5.45 6.93
CA LYS A 52 15.14 4.01 6.95
C LYS A 52 13.86 3.71 7.71
N LEU A 53 12.93 3.06 7.02
CA LEU A 53 11.81 2.40 7.68
C LEU A 53 12.32 1.31 8.61
N MET A 54 11.80 1.29 9.83
CA MET A 54 12.08 0.23 10.79
C MET A 54 10.88 -0.71 10.87
N VAL A 55 11.16 -2.00 11.00
CA VAL A 55 10.15 -3.05 10.99
C VAL A 55 10.27 -3.85 12.29
N PHE A 56 9.85 -3.27 13.42
CA PHE A 56 9.57 -4.04 14.65
C PHE A 56 8.89 -3.17 15.72
N PRO A 57 7.79 -3.60 16.36
CA PRO A 57 6.87 -4.69 15.99
C PRO A 57 5.88 -4.29 14.88
N ARG A 58 5.89 -3.02 14.46
CA ARG A 58 5.15 -2.48 13.31
C ARG A 58 6.10 -1.68 12.43
N VAL A 59 5.74 -1.48 11.17
CA VAL A 59 6.48 -0.58 10.27
C VAL A 59 6.30 0.86 10.78
N PHE A 60 7.40 1.57 11.00
CA PHE A 60 7.36 2.99 11.30
C PHE A 60 8.59 3.72 10.76
N ALA A 61 8.42 5.01 10.50
CA ALA A 61 9.50 5.92 10.11
C ALA A 61 9.91 6.74 11.33
N PRO A 62 11.05 6.46 11.99
CA PRO A 62 11.40 7.08 13.28
C PRO A 62 11.56 8.60 13.21
N LYS A 63 11.95 9.09 12.04
CA LYS A 63 12.12 10.51 11.74
C LYS A 63 10.99 11.06 10.87
N GLY A 64 9.91 10.30 10.66
CA GLY A 64 8.90 10.60 9.65
C GLY A 64 9.32 10.19 8.24
N PHE A 65 8.40 10.34 7.28
CA PHE A 65 8.64 10.10 5.87
C PHE A 65 8.40 11.40 5.11
N HIS A 66 9.47 12.16 4.87
CA HIS A 66 9.39 13.51 4.35
C HIS A 66 9.38 13.53 2.81
N LEU A 67 8.30 14.04 2.24
CA LEU A 67 8.13 14.22 0.80
C LEU A 67 8.00 15.71 0.47
N ARG A 68 8.69 16.17 -0.58
CA ARG A 68 8.34 17.43 -1.25
C ARG A 68 7.33 17.14 -2.34
N ILE A 69 6.17 17.79 -2.26
CA ILE A 69 5.06 17.59 -3.19
C ILE A 69 4.86 18.89 -3.97
N SER A 70 4.68 18.78 -5.28
CA SER A 70 4.31 19.90 -6.15
C SER A 70 3.20 19.47 -7.12
N PRO A 71 2.25 20.35 -7.47
CA PRO A 71 1.26 20.04 -8.49
C PRO A 71 1.93 19.81 -9.85
N TYR A 72 1.25 19.03 -10.71
CA TYR A 72 1.59 18.98 -12.14
C TYR A 72 1.23 20.28 -12.86
#